data_AF-A0A963BYM1-F1
#
_entry.id   AF-A0A963BYM1-F1
#
_cell.length_a   1.000
_cell.length_b   1.000
_cell.length_c   1.000
_cell.angle_alpha   90.00
_cell.angle_beta   90.00
_cell.angle_gamma   90.00
#
_symmetry.space_group_name_H-M   'P 1'
#
loop_
_entity.id
_entity.type
_entity.pdbx_description
1 polymer ?
#
loop_
_entity_poly.entity_id
_entity_poly.type
_entity_poly.pdbx_seq_one_letter_code
_entity_poly.pdbx_strand_id
1 'polypeptide(L)' 'MLDAIFEFIAKVFLEFVFYMLLYGIGWVMLRTLTLGHYPPPPPARHNEELVAAFPVASILAAVTFAYS' A
#
# COMPACT_ATOMS: atom_id res chain seq x y z
N MET A 1 -4.17 -30.06 -7.46
CA MET A 1 -3.84 -29.85 -6.03
C MET A 1 -2.66 -28.89 -5.86
N LEU A 2 -1.55 -29.09 -6.59
CA LEU A 2 -0.43 -28.14 -6.60
C LEU A 2 -0.86 -26.71 -7.00
N ASP A 3 -1.67 -26.56 -8.04
CA ASP A 3 -2.14 -25.23 -8.49
C ASP A 3 -2.93 -24.48 -7.40
N ALA A 4 -3.81 -25.18 -6.69
CA ALA A 4 -4.58 -24.61 -5.58
C ALA A 4 -3.69 -24.18 -4.40
N ILE A 5 -2.61 -24.92 -4.14
CA ILE A 5 -1.62 -24.55 -3.12
C ILE A 5 -0.85 -23.30 -3.55
N PHE A 6 -0.42 -23.22 -4.81
CA PHE A 6 0.25 -22.04 -5.34
C PHE A 6 -0.65 -20.80 -5.31
N GLU A 7 -1.90 -20.93 -5.72
CA GLU A 7 -2.88 -19.84 -5.68
C GLU A 7 -3.10 -19.34 -4.25
N PHE A 8 -3.24 -20.26 -3.29
CA PHE A 8 -3.39 -19.92 -1.88
C PHE A 8 -2.16 -19.17 -1.34
N ILE A 9 -0.95 -19.68 -1.60
CA ILE A 9 0.30 -19.04 -1.17
C ILE A 9 0.42 -17.65 -1.80
N ALA A 10 0.15 -17.53 -3.10
CA ALA A 10 0.20 -16.25 -3.81
C ALA A 10 -0.78 -15.24 -3.20
N LYS A 11 -2.00 -15.67 -2.86
CA LYS A 11 -3.00 -14.81 -2.23
C LYS A 11 -2.56 -14.34 -0.84
N VAL A 12 -2.08 -15.25 0.02
CA VAL A 12 -1.58 -14.91 1.36
C VAL A 12 -0.38 -13.97 1.28
N PHE A 13 0.54 -14.25 0.34
CA PHE A 13 1.69 -13.40 0.11
C PHE A 13 1.27 -12.00 -0.37
N LEU A 14 0.32 -11.91 -1.30
CA LEU A 14 -0.18 -10.65 -1.80
C LEU A 14 -0.87 -9.84 -0.69
N GLU A 15 -1.73 -10.47 0.11
CA GLU A 15 -2.36 -9.84 1.27
C GLU A 15 -1.32 -9.34 2.28
N PHE A 16 -0.30 -10.14 2.57
CA PHE A 16 0.79 -9.76 3.46
C PHE A 16 1.57 -8.54 2.94
N VAL A 17 1.94 -8.54 1.66
CA VAL A 17 2.62 -7.41 1.02
C VAL A 17 1.73 -6.18 1.02
N PHE A 18 0.44 -6.33 0.75
CA PHE A 18 -0.51 -5.22 0.72
C PHE A 18 -0.72 -4.59 2.10
N TYR A 19 -1.06 -5.38 3.11
CA TYR A 19 -1.38 -4.88 4.44
C TYR A 19 -0.16 -4.54 5.29
N MET A 20 0.93 -5.30 5.19
CA MET A 20 2.09 -5.07 6.04
C MET A 20 3.05 -4.04 5.44
N LEU A 21 3.35 -4.18 4.14
CA LEU A 21 4.34 -3.35 3.46
C LEU A 21 3.71 -2.09 2.87
N LEU A 22 2.78 -2.26 1.93
CA LEU A 22 2.25 -1.13 1.19
C LEU A 22 1.41 -0.20 2.07
N TYR A 23 0.50 -0.74 2.87
CA TYR A 23 -0.30 0.07 3.78
C TYR A 23 0.55 0.78 4.83
N GLY A 24 1.52 0.10 5.45
CA GLY A 24 2.41 0.71 6.45
C GLY A 24 3.25 1.85 5.87
N ILE A 25 3.86 1.63 4.71
CA ILE A 25 4.64 2.67 4.01
C ILE A 25 3.73 3.82 3.58
N GLY A 26 2.58 3.50 2.99
CA GLY A 26 1.61 4.47 2.53
C GLY A 26 1.07 5.33 3.66
N TRP A 27 0.87 4.74 4.84
CA TRP A 27 0.47 5.45 6.04
C TRP A 27 1.52 6.50 6.41
N VAL A 28 2.80 6.11 6.48
CA VAL A 28 3.89 7.04 6.81
C VAL A 28 4.01 8.14 5.76
N MET A 29 3.98 7.80 4.47
CA MET A 29 4.08 8.78 3.37
C MET A 29 2.94 9.79 3.39
N LEU A 30 1.71 9.33 3.55
CA LEU A 30 0.56 10.22 3.59
C LEU A 30 0.57 11.06 4.86
N ARG A 31 0.98 10.48 6.00
CA ARG A 31 1.07 11.19 7.28
C ARG A 31 2.11 12.31 7.21
N THR A 32 3.25 12.08 6.56
CA THR A 32 4.27 13.13 6.37
C THR A 32 3.80 14.21 5.41
N LEU A 33 3.20 13.83 4.26
CA LEU A 33 2.71 14.78 3.26
C LEU A 33 1.52 15.62 3.73
N THR A 34 0.66 15.05 4.57
CA THR A 34 -0.51 15.73 5.11
C THR A 34 -0.25 16.34 6.49
N LEU A 35 1.00 16.44 6.94
CA LEU A 35 1.37 16.99 8.25
C LEU A 35 0.59 16.35 9.43
N GLY A 36 0.32 15.05 9.33
CA GLY A 36 -0.38 14.27 10.34
C GLY A 36 -1.89 14.16 10.19
N HIS A 37 -2.50 14.80 9.18
CA HIS A 37 -3.97 14.80 9.02
C HIS A 37 -4.52 13.47 8.45
N TYR A 38 -3.76 12.77 7.60
CA TYR A 38 -4.19 11.53 6.96
C TYR A 38 -3.05 10.49 6.90
N PRO A 39 -3.30 9.19 7.12
CA PRO A 39 -4.58 8.60 7.49
C PRO A 39 -4.96 8.97 8.93
N PRO A 40 -6.25 9.14 9.25
CA PRO A 40 -6.67 9.51 10.59
C PRO A 40 -6.38 8.37 11.58
N PRO A 41 -6.18 8.68 12.87
CA PRO A 41 -6.05 7.64 13.89
C PRO A 41 -7.36 6.87 14.08
N PRO A 42 -7.32 5.59 14.48
CA PRO A 42 -8.52 4.84 14.87
C PRO A 42 -9.31 5.59 15.96
N PRO A 43 -10.65 5.57 15.94
CA PRO A 43 -11.54 4.70 15.17
C PRO A 43 -12.06 5.34 13.85
N ALA A 44 -11.50 6.49 13.43
CA ALA A 44 -11.99 7.16 12.24
C ALA A 44 -11.80 6.28 10.99
N ARG A 45 -12.84 6.15 10.17
CA ARG A 45 -12.77 5.38 8.92
C ARG A 45 -11.98 6.15 7.87
N HIS A 46 -11.17 5.43 7.12
CA HIS A 46 -10.50 5.91 5.91
C HIS A 46 -10.42 4.79 4.87
N ASN A 47 -9.99 5.13 3.66
CA ASN A 47 -9.84 4.16 2.58
C ASN A 47 -8.45 3.51 2.67
N GLU A 48 -8.40 2.25 3.13
CA GLU A 48 -7.14 1.49 3.26
C GLU A 48 -6.48 1.19 1.92
N GLU A 49 -7.28 0.97 0.87
CA GLU A 49 -6.78 0.70 -0.48
C GLU A 49 -6.05 1.92 -1.05
N LEU A 50 -6.56 3.14 -0.78
CA LEU A 50 -5.88 4.37 -1.17
C LEU A 50 -4.53 4.50 -0.47
N VAL A 51 -4.48 4.20 0.82
CA VAL A 51 -3.23 4.23 1.60
C VAL A 51 -2.22 3.26 1.03
N ALA A 52 -2.62 2.01 0.77
CA ALA A 52 -1.73 0.99 0.19
C ALA A 52 -1.36 1.25 -1.29
N ALA A 53 -2.22 1.92 -2.06
CA ALA A 53 -1.91 2.29 -3.44
C ALA A 53 -0.90 3.45 -3.53
N PHE A 54 -0.82 4.29 -2.50
CA PHE A 54 -0.01 5.51 -2.53
C PHE A 54 1.50 5.27 -2.78
N PRO A 55 2.17 4.29 -2.13
CA PRO A 55 3.56 3.96 -2.43
C PRO A 55 3.78 3.48 -3.86
N VAL A 56 2.85 2.65 -4.39
CA VAL A 56 2.92 2.14 -5.76
C VAL A 56 2.82 3.30 -6.74
N ALA A 57 1.84 4.19 -6.56
CA ALA A 57 1.68 5.39 -7.37
C ALA A 57 2.91 6.30 -7.32
N SER A 58 3.52 6.44 -6.13
CA SER A 58 4.72 7.24 -5.94
C SER A 58 5.93 6.68 -6.68
N ILE A 59 6.13 5.36 -6.66
CA ILE A 59 7.20 4.68 -7.41
C ILE A 59 6.96 4.84 -8.92
N LEU A 60 5.74 4.62 -9.40
CA LEU A 60 5.40 4.78 -10.81
C LEU A 60 5.63 6.22 -11.28
N ALA A 61 5.24 7.21 -10.47
CA ALA A 61 5.52 8.62 -10.75
C ALA A 61 7.02 8.90 -10.81
N ALA A 62 7.79 8.44 -9.81
CA ALA A 62 9.24 8.63 -9.76
C ALA A 62 9.95 8.01 -10.98
N VAL A 63 9.57 6.79 -11.36
CA VAL A 63 10.07 6.12 -12.58
C VAL A 63 9.69 6.93 -13.82
N THR A 64 8.44 7.35 -13.94
CA THR A 64 7.98 8.14 -15.10
C THR A 64 8.80 9.43 -15.24
N PHE A 65 9.00 10.17 -14.17
CA PHE A 65 9.82 11.39 -14.18
C PHE A 65 11.31 11.13 -14.46
N ALA A 66 11.84 9.98 -14.04
CA ALA A 66 13.25 9.65 -14.26
C ALA A 66 13.57 9.31 -15.73
N TYR A 67 12.56 8.86 -16.50
CA TYR A 67 12.72 8.42 -17.89
C TYR A 67 11.96 9.27 -18.91
N SER A 68 11.31 10.36 -18.49
CA SER A 68 10.70 11.38 -19.35
C SER A 68 11.72 12.44 -19.78
#